data_AF-A0AAU3FH39-F1
#
_entry.id   AF-A0AAU3FH39-F1
#
_cell.length_a   1.000
_cell.length_b   1.000
_cell.length_c   1.000
_cell.angle_alpha   90.00
_cell.angle_beta   90.00
_cell.angle_gamma   90.00
#
_symmetry.space_group_name_H-M   'P 1'
#
loop_
_entity.id
_entity.type
_entity.pdbx_description
1 polymer ?
#
loop_
_entity_poly.entity_id
_entity_poly.type
_entity_poly.pdbx_seq_one_letter_code
_entity_poly.pdbx_strand_id
1 'polypeptide(L)'
;MRSTPGQLALELHCAAGPGWRCEADGEPFPCSAWRSLPMDDHLRGALLAGFTLFLRPAIRDLRGRPEGPTPPEIVKRFLWFLPMTDEEARATALRCR
;
A
#
# COMPACT_ATOMS: atom_id res chain seq x y z
N MET A 1 -30.52 -8.85 -8.03
CA MET A 1 -29.78 -10.04 -8.52
C MET A 1 -28.55 -9.55 -9.26
N ARG A 2 -27.37 -9.97 -8.78
CA ARG A 2 -26.05 -10.05 -9.43
C ARG A 2 -25.47 -8.77 -10.03
N SER A 3 -24.74 -8.02 -9.20
CA SER A 3 -23.65 -7.16 -9.67
C SER A 3 -22.60 -8.05 -10.34
N THR A 4 -22.28 -7.76 -11.59
CA THR A 4 -21.21 -8.42 -12.35
C THR A 4 -19.88 -8.27 -11.60
N PRO A 5 -19.19 -9.35 -11.21
CA PRO A 5 -17.84 -9.24 -10.66
C PRO A 5 -16.88 -9.07 -11.84
N GLY A 6 -16.60 -7.83 -12.25
CA GLY A 6 -15.89 -7.68 -13.52
C GLY A 6 -15.44 -6.30 -13.92
N GLN A 7 -15.23 -5.38 -12.98
CA GLN A 7 -14.23 -4.31 -13.11
C GLN A 7 -14.14 -3.62 -11.76
N LEU A 8 -13.12 -3.94 -10.97
CA LEU A 8 -12.75 -3.06 -9.87
C LEU A 8 -12.29 -1.77 -10.53
N ALA A 9 -13.05 -0.69 -10.34
CA ALA A 9 -12.63 0.67 -10.66
C ALA A 9 -11.51 1.06 -9.68
N LEU A 10 -10.35 0.43 -9.84
CA LEU A 10 -9.19 0.53 -8.97
C LEU A 10 -8.71 1.97 -8.84
N GLU A 11 -8.98 2.78 -9.86
CA GLU A 11 -8.78 4.23 -9.90
C GLU A 11 -9.59 4.99 -8.84
N LEU A 12 -10.73 4.45 -8.40
CA LEU A 12 -11.53 5.03 -7.29
C LEU A 12 -10.95 4.67 -5.92
N HIS A 13 -10.12 3.63 -5.85
CA HIS A 13 -9.45 3.23 -4.62
C HIS A 13 -8.12 3.96 -4.45
N CYS A 14 -8.12 5.29 -4.51
CA CYS A 14 -6.97 6.15 -4.25
C CYS A 14 -6.87 6.52 -2.75
N ALA A 15 -5.73 7.06 -2.34
CA ALA A 15 -5.54 7.61 -1.01
C ALA A 15 -4.48 8.70 -1.00
N ALA A 16 -4.60 9.62 -0.06
CA ALA A 16 -3.61 10.63 0.24
C ALA A 16 -3.29 10.72 1.74
N GLY A 17 -2.22 11.43 2.06
CA GLY A 17 -1.87 11.78 3.42
C GLY A 17 -2.84 12.79 4.06
N PRO A 18 -2.82 12.92 5.40
CA PRO A 18 -1.98 12.16 6.31
C PRO A 18 -2.63 10.83 6.72
N GLY A 19 -3.93 10.63 6.46
CA GLY A 19 -4.68 9.46 6.92
C GLY A 19 -4.30 8.16 6.21
N TRP A 20 -3.92 8.23 4.94
CA TRP A 20 -3.65 7.07 4.08
C TRP A 20 -4.77 6.04 4.18
N ARG A 21 -6.00 6.53 4.12
CA ARG A 21 -7.24 5.74 4.02
C ARG A 21 -7.73 5.83 2.58
N CYS A 22 -8.20 4.72 2.06
CA CYS A 22 -8.78 4.66 0.73
C CYS A 22 -10.03 5.54 0.66
N GLU A 23 -10.16 6.35 -0.38
CA GLU A 23 -11.28 7.28 -0.53
C GLU A 23 -12.60 6.57 -0.81
N ALA A 24 -12.56 5.43 -1.50
CA ALA A 24 -13.78 4.66 -1.82
C ALA A 24 -14.39 3.91 -0.62
N ASP A 25 -13.56 3.32 0.25
CA ASP A 25 -14.02 2.40 1.30
C ASP A 25 -13.61 2.80 2.73
N GLY A 26 -12.75 3.82 2.88
CA GLY A 26 -12.27 4.31 4.18
C GLY A 26 -11.25 3.41 4.88
N GLU A 27 -10.89 2.26 4.29
CA GLU A 27 -9.97 1.30 4.86
C GLU A 27 -8.51 1.76 4.73
N PRO A 28 -7.58 1.23 5.54
CA PRO A 28 -6.15 1.49 5.37
C PRO A 28 -5.70 1.18 3.94
N PHE A 29 -5.24 2.20 3.20
CA PHE A 29 -4.70 2.04 1.85
C PHE A 29 -3.31 1.37 1.87
N PRO A 30 -2.96 0.44 0.96
CA PRO A 30 -3.84 -0.16 -0.05
C PRO A 30 -4.88 -1.06 0.60
N CYS A 31 -6.15 -0.83 0.25
CA CYS A 31 -7.31 -1.54 0.81
C CYS A 31 -7.48 -2.93 0.20
N SER A 32 -8.51 -3.67 0.61
CA SER A 32 -8.78 -5.04 0.16
C SER A 32 -8.95 -5.15 -1.35
N ALA A 33 -9.48 -4.13 -2.03
CA ALA A 33 -9.59 -4.05 -3.48
C ALA A 33 -8.22 -4.24 -4.18
N TRP A 34 -7.21 -3.50 -3.74
CA TRP A 34 -5.83 -3.64 -4.23
C TRP A 34 -5.20 -4.98 -3.83
N ARG A 35 -5.43 -5.40 -2.58
CA ARG A 35 -4.80 -6.61 -2.03
C ARG A 35 -5.39 -7.91 -2.58
N SER A 36 -6.56 -7.85 -3.24
CA SER A 36 -7.22 -9.00 -3.86
C SER A 36 -6.91 -9.17 -5.35
N LEU A 37 -6.11 -8.28 -5.94
CA LEU A 37 -5.73 -8.39 -7.34
C LEU A 37 -4.92 -9.69 -7.58
N PRO A 38 -5.17 -10.42 -8.69
CA PRO A 38 -4.36 -11.57 -9.05
C PRO A 38 -2.96 -11.09 -9.43
N MET A 39 -1.95 -11.45 -8.64
CA MET A 39 -0.57 -11.01 -8.85
C MET A 39 0.13 -11.90 -9.90
N ASP A 40 0.45 -11.31 -11.05
CA ASP A 40 1.46 -11.84 -11.96
C ASP A 40 2.73 -10.96 -11.94
N ASP A 41 3.78 -11.38 -12.64
CA ASP A 41 5.08 -10.68 -12.65
C ASP A 41 4.99 -9.29 -13.29
N HIS A 42 4.13 -9.12 -14.31
CA HIS A 42 3.97 -7.86 -15.00
C HIS A 42 3.28 -6.83 -14.10
N LEU A 43 2.17 -7.22 -13.48
CA LEU A 43 1.45 -6.42 -12.50
C LEU A 43 2.33 -6.09 -11.31
N ARG A 44 3.12 -7.04 -10.80
CA ARG A 44 4.06 -6.80 -9.69
C ARG A 44 5.06 -5.70 -10.04
N GLY A 45 5.61 -5.71 -11.26
CA GLY A 45 6.52 -4.66 -11.73
C GLY A 45 5.86 -3.28 -11.81
N ALA A 46 4.65 -3.21 -12.36
CA ALA A 46 3.88 -1.96 -12.44
C ALA A 46 3.52 -1.41 -11.04
N LEU A 47 3.06 -2.28 -10.13
CA LEU A 47 2.76 -1.92 -8.74
C LEU A 47 4.00 -1.46 -7.99
N LEU A 48 5.15 -2.11 -8.19
CA LEU A 48 6.40 -1.69 -7.56
C LEU A 48 6.78 -0.25 -7.97
N ALA A 49 6.68 0.07 -9.26
CA ALA A 49 6.95 1.42 -9.75
C ALA A 49 5.98 2.47 -9.17
N GLY A 50 4.68 2.14 -9.05
CA GLY A 50 3.69 3.06 -8.48
C GLY A 50 3.79 3.22 -6.96
N PHE A 51 3.82 2.11 -6.22
CA PHE A 51 3.71 2.13 -4.75
C PHE A 51 4.99 2.60 -4.05
N THR A 52 6.15 2.49 -4.70
CA THR A 52 7.39 3.07 -4.16
C THR A 52 7.32 4.59 -4.04
N LEU A 53 6.56 5.27 -4.91
CA LEU A 53 6.34 6.72 -4.83
C LEU A 53 5.57 7.13 -3.56
N PHE A 54 4.72 6.26 -3.03
CA PHE A 54 3.94 6.52 -1.82
C PHE A 54 4.73 6.28 -0.53
N LEU A 55 5.82 5.49 -0.57
CA LEU A 55 6.51 5.07 0.66
C LEU A 55 7.04 6.24 1.49
N ARG A 56 7.74 7.19 0.86
CA ARG A 56 8.31 8.33 1.58
C ARG A 56 7.25 9.20 2.26
N PRO A 57 6.20 9.69 1.56
CA PRO A 57 5.18 10.49 2.22
C PRO A 57 4.34 9.66 3.22
N ALA A 58 4.06 8.38 2.95
CA ALA A 58 3.36 7.51 3.90
C ALA A 58 4.15 7.29 5.19
N ILE A 59 5.46 7.02 5.09
CA ILE A 59 6.35 6.90 6.25
C ILE A 59 6.36 8.20 7.04
N ARG A 60 6.49 9.36 6.37
CA ARG A 60 6.47 10.66 7.04
C ARG A 60 5.18 10.88 7.83
N ASP A 61 4.03 10.59 7.24
CA ASP A 61 2.72 10.94 7.80
C ASP A 61 2.23 9.94 8.87
N LEU A 62 2.63 8.67 8.76
CA LEU A 62 2.16 7.59 9.63
C LEU A 62 3.13 7.28 10.79
N ARG A 63 4.44 7.49 10.61
CA ARG A 63 5.43 7.21 11.67
C ARG A 63 5.20 8.09 12.90
N GLY A 64 5.46 7.55 14.09
CA GLY A 64 5.43 8.30 15.34
C GLY A 64 4.03 8.60 15.87
N ARG A 65 2.97 8.10 15.23
CA ARG A 65 1.63 8.09 15.83
C ARG A 65 1.60 7.13 17.01
N PRO A 66 1.03 7.51 18.17
CA PRO A 66 0.75 6.57 19.24
C PRO A 66 -0.03 5.37 18.67
N GLU A 67 0.45 4.16 18.93
CA GLU A 67 -0.14 2.90 18.43
C GLU A 67 -0.17 2.76 16.90
N GLY A 68 0.51 3.66 16.18
CA GLY A 68 0.61 3.61 14.72
C GLY A 68 1.66 2.62 14.23
N PRO A 69 1.63 2.28 12.92
CA PRO A 69 2.58 1.36 12.36
C PRO A 69 4.00 1.96 12.36
N THR A 70 4.97 1.11 12.65
CA THR A 70 6.39 1.43 12.50
C THR A 70 6.76 1.60 11.02
N PRO A 71 7.86 2.31 10.69
CA PRO A 71 8.29 2.47 9.30
C PRO A 71 8.43 1.16 8.51
N PRO A 72 8.98 0.05 9.06
CA PRO A 72 9.00 -1.23 8.36
C PRO A 72 7.60 -1.82 8.11
N GLU A 73 6.68 -1.69 9.05
CA GLU A 73 5.28 -2.14 8.86
C GLU A 73 4.57 -1.33 7.78
N ILE A 74 4.86 -0.02 7.67
CA ILE A 74 4.37 0.83 6.58
C ILE A 74 4.91 0.33 5.23
N VAL A 75 6.19 -0.03 5.14
CA VAL A 75 6.76 -0.62 3.92
C VAL A 75 6.06 -1.92 3.55
N LYS A 76 5.91 -2.87 4.48
CA LYS A 76 5.24 -4.15 4.22
C LYS A 76 3.78 -3.96 3.82
N ARG A 77 3.11 -2.94 4.38
CA ARG A 77 1.74 -2.57 4.00
C ARG A 77 1.65 -2.08 2.56
N PHE A 78 2.53 -1.17 2.14
CA PHE A 78 2.50 -0.58 0.79
C PHE A 78 3.13 -1.47 -0.29
N LEU A 79 3.99 -2.41 0.07
CA LEU A 79 4.60 -3.39 -0.84
C LEU A 79 4.10 -4.82 -0.56
N TRP A 80 2.82 -4.97 -0.19
CA TRP A 80 2.21 -6.26 0.22
C TRP A 80 2.36 -7.40 -0.79
N PHE A 81 2.58 -7.06 -2.06
CA PHE A 81 2.75 -7.98 -3.17
C PHE A 81 4.18 -8.52 -3.33
N LEU A 82 5.12 -8.08 -2.49
CA LEU A 82 6.48 -8.61 -2.42
C LEU A 82 6.64 -9.54 -1.22
N PRO A 83 7.28 -10.71 -1.39
CA PRO A 83 7.69 -11.55 -0.26
C PRO A 83 8.89 -10.88 0.43
N MET A 84 8.62 -9.96 1.36
CA MET A 84 9.65 -9.16 2.02
C MET A 84 9.86 -9.62 3.47
N THR A 85 11.13 -9.89 3.81
CA THR A 85 11.58 -10.11 5.18
C THR A 85 11.53 -8.82 6.00
N ASP A 86 11.53 -8.93 7.33
CA ASP A 86 11.55 -7.75 8.18
C ASP A 86 12.84 -6.93 8.03
N GLU A 87 13.96 -7.57 7.69
CA GLU A 87 15.23 -6.89 7.44
C GLU A 87 15.18 -6.07 6.15
N GLU A 88 14.63 -6.62 5.07
CA GLU A 88 14.42 -5.89 3.82
C GLU A 88 13.45 -4.72 3.99
N ALA A 89 12.38 -4.90 4.78
CA ALA A 89 11.43 -3.83 5.10
C ALA A 89 12.10 -2.72 5.89
N ARG A 90 12.92 -3.06 6.89
CA ARG A 90 13.75 -2.09 7.63
C ARG A 90 14.70 -1.36 6.70
N ALA A 91 15.50 -2.08 5.90
CA ALA A 91 16.45 -1.48 4.97
C ALA A 91 15.78 -0.54 3.97
N THR A 92 14.59 -0.89 3.48
CA THR A 92 13.80 -0.04 2.59
C THR A 92 13.30 1.21 3.29
N ALA A 93 12.72 1.09 4.49
CA ALA A 93 12.28 2.24 5.29
C ALA A 93 13.44 3.22 5.57
N LEU A 94 14.64 2.68 5.79
CA LEU A 94 15.89 3.42 5.95
C LEU A 94 16.40 4.10 4.66
N ARG A 95 15.91 3.76 3.47
CA ARG A 95 16.22 4.53 2.25
C ARG A 95 15.22 5.65 1.99
N CYS A 96 14.02 5.55 2.58
CA CYS A 96 12.94 6.52 2.41
C CYS A 96 12.95 7.68 3.42
N ARG A 97 13.90 7.69 4.38
CA ARG A 97 14.08 8.79 5.35
C ARG A 97 14.51 10.09 4.66
#